data_AF-A0A919FBE9-F1
#
_entry.id   AF-A0A919FBE9-F1
#
_cell.length_a   1.000
_cell.length_b   1.000
_cell.length_c   1.000
_cell.angle_alpha   90.00
_cell.angle_beta   90.00
_cell.angle_gamma   90.00
#
_symmetry.space_group_name_H-M   'P 1'
#
loop_
_entity.id
_entity.type
_entity.pdbx_description
1 polymer ?
#
loop_
_entity_poly.entity_id
_entity_poly.type
_entity_poly.pdbx_seq_one_letter_code
_entity_poly.pdbx_strand_id
1 'polypeptide(L)'
;MAVILLNAALAFAQEQQAEKAVEALAAFLPERATVIRDGVRREVPATSLVPGDVLVVEEGERISTDARLLSGGVPRATRSR
;
A
#
# COMPACT_ATOMS: atom_id res chain seq x y z
N MET A 1 21.25 34.02 -19.88
CA MET A 1 21.77 32.67 -19.53
C MET A 1 21.67 32.37 -18.04
N ALA A 2 22.03 33.30 -17.14
CA ALA A 2 21.91 33.10 -15.68
C ALA A 2 20.50 32.72 -15.18
N VAL A 3 19.44 33.33 -15.72
CA VAL A 3 18.05 33.01 -15.34
C VAL A 3 17.63 31.60 -15.76
N ILE A 4 18.12 31.10 -16.91
CA ILE A 4 17.84 29.73 -17.38
C ILE A 4 18.52 28.72 -16.46
N LEU A 5 19.78 28.97 -16.07
CA LEU A 5 20.50 28.11 -15.12
C LEU A 5 19.85 28.10 -13.74
N LEU A 6 19.39 29.27 -13.26
CA LEU A 6 18.66 29.38 -12.00
C LEU A 6 17.35 28.60 -12.03
N ASN A 7 16.55 28.77 -13.09
CA ASN A 7 15.28 28.06 -13.23
C ASN A 7 15.49 26.54 -13.38
N ALA A 8 16.53 26.11 -14.10
CA ALA A 8 16.87 24.69 -14.21
C ALA A 8 17.32 24.09 -12.87
N ALA A 9 18.12 24.83 -12.08
CA ALA A 9 18.53 24.40 -10.75
C ALA A 9 17.35 24.32 -9.77
N LEU A 10 16.44 25.30 -9.84
CA LEU A 10 15.21 25.29 -9.04
C LEU A 10 14.26 24.17 -9.45
N ALA A 11 14.09 23.93 -10.76
CA ALA A 11 13.28 22.82 -11.28
C ALA A 11 13.85 21.47 -10.81
N PHE A 12 15.16 21.27 -10.93
CA PHE A 12 15.82 20.04 -10.46
C PHE A 12 15.67 19.83 -8.94
N ALA A 13 15.77 20.90 -8.14
CA ALA A 13 15.55 20.82 -6.70
C ALA A 13 14.09 20.52 -6.33
N GLN A 14 13.12 21.00 -7.13
CA GLN A 14 11.70 20.69 -6.95
C GLN A 14 11.39 19.24 -7.30
N GLU A 15 11.99 18.72 -8.37
CA GLU A 15 11.80 17.35 -8.84
C GLU A 15 12.28 16.34 -7.79
N GLN A 16 13.45 16.58 -7.20
CA GLN A 16 14.01 15.77 -6.10
C GLN A 16 13.14 15.79 -4.82
N GLN A 17 12.47 16.91 -4.53
CA GLN A 17 11.55 16.97 -3.38
C GLN A 17 10.24 16.23 -3.65
N ALA A 18 9.73 16.29 -4.89
CA ALA A 18 8.52 15.58 -5.29
C ALA A 18 8.72 14.07 -5.21
N GLU A 19 9.86 13.58 -5.69
CA GLU A 19 10.20 12.14 -5.68
C GLU A 19 10.25 11.59 -4.25
N LYS A 20 10.89 12.32 -3.32
CA LYS A 20 10.95 11.95 -1.89
C LYS A 20 9.59 11.91 -1.21
N ALA A 21 8.68 12.82 -1.57
CA ALA A 21 7.33 12.83 -1.01
C ALA A 21 6.55 11.58 -1.44
N VAL A 22 6.66 11.21 -2.72
CA VAL A 22 6.02 10.00 -3.26
C VAL A 22 6.61 8.74 -2.62
N GLU A 23 7.93 8.66 -2.46
CA GLU A 23 8.61 7.54 -1.83
C GLU A 23 8.23 7.39 -0.34
N ALA A 24 8.15 8.50 0.39
CA ALA A 24 7.70 8.49 1.79
C ALA A 24 6.25 8.01 1.92
N LEU A 25 5.35 8.40 1.02
CA LEU A 25 3.99 7.88 0.98
C LEU A 25 3.95 6.38 0.65
N ALA A 26 4.79 5.92 -0.28
CA ALA A 26 4.89 4.50 -0.64
C ALA A 26 5.34 3.63 0.55
N ALA A 27 6.23 4.13 1.39
CA ALA A 27 6.71 3.44 2.59
C ALA A 27 5.64 3.27 3.70
N PHE A 28 4.54 4.03 3.65
CA PHE A 28 3.42 3.90 4.60
C PHE A 28 2.36 2.88 4.19
N LEU A 29 2.35 2.46 2.92
CA LEU A 29 1.47 1.40 2.45
C LEU A 29 2.04 0.04 2.92
N PRO A 30 1.20 -0.90 3.37
CA PRO A 30 1.68 -2.25 3.64
C PRO A 30 2.39 -2.79 2.39
N GLU A 31 3.64 -3.23 2.51
CA GLU A 31 4.41 -3.67 1.34
C GLU A 31 3.74 -4.87 0.65
N ARG A 32 2.97 -5.65 1.41
CA ARG A 32 2.34 -6.90 0.98
C ARG A 32 0.93 -7.05 1.55
N ALA A 33 0.06 -7.64 0.75
CA ALA A 33 -1.31 -7.99 1.10
C ALA A 33 -1.57 -9.46 0.72
N THR A 34 -2.31 -10.16 1.58
CA THR A 34 -2.75 -11.53 1.29
C THR A 34 -4.06 -11.49 0.52
N VAL A 35 -4.08 -12.06 -0.69
CA VAL A 35 -5.28 -12.16 -1.54
C VAL A 35 -5.59 -13.61 -1.90
N ILE A 36 -6.86 -13.89 -2.21
CA ILE A 36 -7.28 -15.15 -2.82
C ILE A 36 -7.51 -14.91 -4.31
N ARG A 37 -6.64 -15.50 -5.14
CA ARG A 37 -6.78 -15.54 -6.62
C ARG A 37 -6.85 -17.00 -7.05
N ASP A 38 -7.80 -17.33 -7.92
CA ASP A 38 -8.04 -18.71 -8.40
C ASP A 38 -8.29 -19.71 -7.26
N GLY A 39 -8.87 -19.27 -6.14
CA GLY A 39 -9.10 -20.10 -4.95
C GLY A 39 -7.85 -20.38 -4.10
N VAL A 40 -6.68 -19.82 -4.45
CA VAL A 40 -5.42 -20.01 -3.73
C VAL A 40 -5.01 -18.71 -3.05
N ARG A 41 -4.59 -18.81 -1.77
CA ARG A 41 -4.00 -17.68 -1.04
C ARG A 41 -2.63 -17.35 -1.61
N ARG A 42 -2.42 -16.09 -1.96
CA ARG A 42 -1.14 -15.57 -2.44
C ARG A 42 -0.84 -14.25 -1.77
N GLU A 43 0.40 -14.07 -1.42
CA GLU A 43 0.91 -12.80 -0.94
C GLU A 43 1.37 -11.98 -2.14
N VAL A 44 0.78 -10.81 -2.33
CA VAL A 44 1.06 -9.92 -3.46
C VAL A 44 1.45 -8.53 -2.96
N PRO A 45 2.29 -7.78 -3.69
CA PRO A 45 2.54 -6.38 -3.35
C PRO A 45 1.22 -5.60 -3.31
N ALA A 46 1.02 -4.74 -2.30
CA ALA A 46 -0.20 -3.93 -2.21
C ALA A 46 -0.41 -3.05 -3.45
N THR A 47 0.68 -2.63 -4.11
CA THR A 47 0.67 -1.88 -5.37
C THR A 47 0.13 -2.67 -6.57
N SER A 48 0.03 -4.00 -6.46
CA SER A 48 -0.47 -4.90 -7.51
C SER A 48 -1.93 -5.36 -7.29
N LEU A 49 -2.60 -4.80 -6.27
CA LEU A 49 -4.01 -5.05 -5.99
C LEU A 49 -4.89 -4.44 -7.08
N VAL A 50 -5.88 -5.21 -7.52
CA VAL A 50 -6.84 -4.78 -8.55
C VAL A 50 -8.28 -5.02 -8.09
N PRO A 51 -9.26 -4.24 -8.60
CA PRO A 51 -10.67 -4.52 -8.33
C PRO A 51 -11.05 -5.94 -8.77
N GLY A 52 -11.53 -6.75 -7.83
CA GLY A 52 -11.83 -8.18 -8.02
C GLY A 52 -11.00 -9.10 -7.13
N ASP A 53 -9.92 -8.60 -6.53
CA ASP A 53 -9.17 -9.35 -5.52
C ASP A 53 -9.97 -9.50 -4.22
N VAL A 54 -9.91 -10.69 -3.62
CA VAL A 54 -10.46 -10.96 -2.29
C VAL A 54 -9.32 -10.90 -1.29
N LEU A 55 -9.25 -9.81 -0.50
CA LEU A 55 -8.28 -9.68 0.57
C LEU A 55 -8.64 -10.59 1.75
N VAL A 56 -7.62 -11.23 2.32
CA VAL A 56 -7.68 -11.90 3.62
C VAL A 56 -7.01 -10.99 4.62
N VAL A 57 -7.73 -10.61 5.67
CA VAL A 57 -7.26 -9.71 6.71
C VAL A 57 -7.33 -10.43 8.04
N GLU A 58 -6.19 -10.56 8.72
CA GLU A 58 -6.11 -11.13 10.06
C GLU A 58 -6.10 -10.02 11.15
N GLU A 59 -6.32 -10.43 12.40
CA GLU A 59 -6.35 -9.50 13.52
C GLU A 59 -4.97 -8.84 13.71
N GLY A 60 -4.94 -7.50 13.65
CA GLY A 60 -3.70 -6.71 13.73
C GLY A 60 -3.08 -6.36 12.37
N GLU A 61 -3.65 -6.84 11.27
CA GLU A 61 -3.18 -6.52 9.92
C GLU A 61 -3.78 -5.17 9.43
N ARG A 62 -2.99 -4.38 8.69
CA ARG A 62 -3.44 -3.10 8.13
C ARG A 62 -4.07 -3.34 6.76
N ILE A 63 -5.24 -2.74 6.54
CA ILE A 63 -5.92 -2.81 5.26
C ILE A 63 -5.23 -1.86 4.28
N SER A 64 -4.77 -2.39 3.14
CA SER A 64 -3.99 -1.63 2.14
C SER A 64 -4.83 -0.78 1.18
N THR A 65 -6.13 -1.03 1.07
CA THR A 65 -7.03 -0.40 0.09
C THR A 65 -8.45 -0.30 0.64
N ASP A 66 -9.27 0.59 0.08
CA ASP A 66 -10.71 0.57 0.31
C ASP A 66 -11.29 -0.77 -0.17
N ALA A 67 -11.92 -1.52 0.74
CA ALA A 67 -12.46 -2.84 0.47
C ALA A 67 -13.87 -2.98 1.03
N ARG A 68 -14.69 -3.78 0.35
CA ARG A 68 -16.02 -4.17 0.85
C ARG A 68 -15.89 -5.45 1.65
N LEU A 69 -16.39 -5.46 2.88
CA LEU A 69 -16.45 -6.67 3.69
C LEU A 69 -17.41 -7.68 3.03
N LEU A 70 -16.89 -8.83 2.60
CA LEU A 70 -17.67 -9.91 2.00
C LEU A 70 -18.10 -10.96 3.04
N SER A 71 -17.22 -11.25 3.98
CA SER A 71 -17.44 -12.19 5.09
C SER A 71 -16.49 -11.84 6.22
N GLY A 72 -16.90 -12.06 7.47
CA GLY A 72 -16.08 -11.77 8.64
C GLY A 72 -16.70 -12.34 9.92
N GLY A 73 -15.85 -12.91 10.76
CA GLY A 73 -16.17 -13.30 12.12
C GLY A 73 -15.02 -12.87 13.02
N VAL A 74 -15.32 -12.30 14.19
CA VAL A 74 -14.29 -11.95 15.18
C VAL A 74 -13.67 -13.26 15.68
N PRO A 75 -12.36 -13.49 15.51
CA PRO A 75 -11.70 -14.65 16.10
C PRO A 75 -11.88 -14.54 17.62
N ARG A 76 -12.73 -15.37 18.21
CA ARG A 76 -12.76 -15.49 19.67
C ARG A 76 -11.49 -16.22 20.07
N ALA A 77 -10.50 -15.47 20.55
CA ALA A 77 -9.40 -16.05 21.30
C ALA A 77 -9.98 -16.70 22.57
N THR A 78 -10.37 -17.97 22.46
CA THR A 78 -10.62 -18.82 23.63
C THR A 78 -9.26 -19.00 24.32
N ARG A 79 -8.98 -18.15 25.31
CA ARG A 79 -7.97 -18.45 26.32
C ARG A 79 -8.44 -19.71 27.06
N SER A 80 -7.84 -20.85 26.73
CA SER A 80 -7.87 -22.03 27.59
C SER A 80 -6.75 -21.88 28.61
N ARG A 81 -7.18 -21.75 29.88
CA ARG A 81 -6.47 -21.88 31.18
C ARG A 81 -4.95 -21.89 31.20
#